data_AF-A0AAD6AR15-F1
#
_entry.id   AF-A0AAD6AR15-F1
#
_cell.length_a   1.000
_cell.length_b   1.000
_cell.length_c   1.000
_cell.angle_alpha   90.00
_cell.angle_beta   90.00
_cell.angle_gamma   90.00
#
_symmetry.space_group_name_H-M   'P 1'
#
loop_
_entity.id
_entity.type
_entity.pdbx_description
1 polymer ?
#
loop_
_entity_poly.entity_id
_entity_poly.type
_entity_poly.pdbx_seq_one_letter_code
_entity_poly.pdbx_strand_id
1 'polypeptide(L)'
;MSRSPDRMSSYRRQFEGAFAAPPAYKLRVSSPSPTRRESRHRSASYTRSAGSMGRRAISNKSAMSSSERMGTLCLGMSMGLGKQLDLDAAAVENQAFMATRTTERQEMVVLNDRLAAYIEKVRNLESDNKLLEAEIESLKNRHERPSGLRKLYETQLKELLRDAERMRVQRDTSLKAKEAMLGQFDILKAKYYEAVDARKKMEQDIENLRPDVDKATTARIVLEKHLENLEVQRAFLEREIDELMQLICGATSKVEVSFGLPDLSSALRQIQSQYESIAAKNLEEMDSWYRSKFEDLNSASSKHAHKTRSLREEIAGYKKDVLNKERELEALATKNEYLEAQIRDSALQYKKEVEDLEERIEAIKLDLRVTKEKIAMLLREYQDLLNMKMALEVEITTYRTLIEGEDSRLSTMVPQLSQPGGHHLTCGVSMNATSASVSDSSAAVTSKLDGNPDGMSSTGGEKAPGAGGQATETTERKTLLIRSVKTDGDTYESDTQERTFIISGAADETEE
;
A
#
# COMPACT_ATOMS: atom_id res chain seq x y z
N MET A 1 -55.03 -70.43 -23.03
CA MET A 1 -54.69 -70.79 -21.63
C MET A 1 -53.16 -70.74 -21.56
N SER A 2 -52.48 -70.12 -20.59
CA SER A 2 -52.86 -69.71 -19.22
C SER A 2 -52.30 -68.31 -18.90
N ARG A 3 -52.79 -67.64 -17.84
CA ARG A 3 -52.39 -66.27 -17.43
C ARG A 3 -51.72 -66.25 -16.04
N SER A 4 -50.69 -65.40 -15.87
CA SER A 4 -50.36 -64.63 -14.62
C SER A 4 -50.03 -65.45 -13.33
N PRO A 5 -49.61 -64.85 -12.18
CA PRO A 5 -49.53 -63.41 -11.80
C PRO A 5 -48.25 -62.93 -11.05
N ASP A 6 -48.33 -61.69 -10.55
CA ASP A 6 -47.33 -60.80 -9.93
C ASP A 6 -46.78 -61.12 -8.52
N ARG A 7 -45.63 -60.49 -8.20
CA ARG A 7 -45.30 -59.77 -6.93
C ARG A 7 -43.91 -59.08 -7.09
N MET A 8 -43.63 -57.79 -6.82
CA MET A 8 -43.92 -56.88 -5.68
C MET A 8 -43.31 -57.34 -4.34
N SER A 9 -42.64 -56.53 -3.48
CA SER A 9 -42.26 -55.09 -3.47
C SER A 9 -41.32 -54.79 -2.25
N SER A 10 -40.94 -53.51 -2.05
CA SER A 10 -40.24 -52.82 -0.91
C SER A 10 -38.72 -52.61 -1.10
N TYR A 11 -38.09 -51.46 -0.77
CA TYR A 11 -38.47 -50.19 -0.06
C TYR A 11 -37.38 -49.11 -0.40
N ARG A 12 -37.51 -47.77 -0.34
CA ARG A 12 -38.61 -46.77 -0.21
C ARG A 12 -38.08 -45.34 -0.54
N ARG A 13 -38.84 -44.56 -1.34
CA ARG A 13 -39.01 -43.07 -1.47
C ARG A 13 -37.93 -42.12 -0.88
N GLN A 14 -37.28 -41.25 -1.66
CA GLN A 14 -37.75 -39.96 -2.26
C GLN A 14 -37.88 -38.77 -1.28
N PHE A 15 -37.12 -37.70 -1.56
CA PHE A 15 -37.32 -36.31 -1.14
C PHE A 15 -38.19 -35.56 -2.19
N GLU A 16 -39.00 -34.57 -1.77
CA GLU A 16 -39.01 -33.17 -2.28
C GLU A 16 -40.25 -32.34 -1.86
N GLY A 17 -40.08 -31.00 -1.79
CA GLY A 17 -41.13 -29.97 -1.70
C GLY A 17 -41.64 -29.61 -0.29
N ALA A 18 -42.02 -28.35 0.03
CA ALA A 18 -41.88 -27.07 -0.70
C ALA A 18 -42.15 -25.83 0.22
N PHE A 19 -41.48 -24.70 -0.07
CA PHE A 19 -41.74 -23.27 0.22
C PHE A 19 -42.48 -22.72 1.48
N ALA A 20 -41.88 -21.64 2.05
CA ALA A 20 -42.48 -20.32 2.43
C ALA A 20 -42.36 -19.79 3.89
N ALA A 21 -41.52 -18.74 4.05
CA ALA A 21 -41.63 -17.56 4.93
C ALA A 21 -41.41 -17.63 6.49
N PRO A 22 -41.02 -16.51 7.15
CA PRO A 22 -40.35 -16.46 8.48
C PRO A 22 -41.22 -15.76 9.58
N PRO A 23 -40.72 -15.31 10.77
CA PRO A 23 -39.40 -15.45 11.39
C PRO A 23 -39.40 -15.94 12.88
N ALA A 24 -38.24 -16.40 13.38
CA ALA A 24 -37.98 -16.44 14.83
C ALA A 24 -36.47 -16.37 15.16
N TYR A 25 -36.09 -15.31 15.87
CA TYR A 25 -34.84 -15.13 16.61
C TYR A 25 -34.49 -16.37 17.46
N LYS A 26 -33.25 -16.89 17.39
CA LYS A 26 -32.51 -17.45 18.55
C LYS A 26 -30.99 -17.34 18.31
N LEU A 27 -30.33 -16.47 19.07
CA LEU A 27 -28.88 -16.53 19.26
C LEU A 27 -28.50 -17.91 19.80
N ARG A 28 -27.41 -18.48 19.27
CA ARG A 28 -26.69 -19.58 19.93
C ARG A 28 -25.19 -19.27 19.92
N VAL A 29 -24.74 -18.63 21.00
CA VAL A 29 -23.32 -18.46 21.29
C VAL A 29 -22.76 -19.83 21.66
N SER A 30 -21.68 -20.25 21.00
CA SER A 30 -20.86 -21.39 21.44
C SER A 30 -19.39 -21.01 21.30
N SER A 31 -18.74 -20.88 22.45
CA SER A 31 -17.36 -20.48 22.64
C SER A 31 -16.39 -21.67 22.51
N PRO A 32 -15.16 -21.46 22.01
CA PRO A 32 -14.02 -22.32 22.29
C PRO A 32 -13.30 -21.83 23.56
N SER A 33 -13.22 -22.69 24.58
CA SER A 33 -12.42 -22.45 25.79
C SER A 33 -10.93 -22.78 25.56
N PRO A 34 -10.00 -22.23 26.37
CA PRO A 34 -8.58 -22.15 26.00
C PRO A 34 -7.74 -23.36 26.41
N THR A 35 -6.65 -23.62 25.68
CA THR A 35 -5.61 -24.59 26.05
C THR A 35 -4.57 -23.97 27.00
N ARG A 36 -4.36 -24.59 28.17
CA ARG A 36 -3.41 -24.19 29.22
C ARG A 36 -2.33 -25.26 29.42
N ARG A 37 -1.06 -24.89 29.21
CA ARG A 37 0.12 -25.32 30.01
C ARG A 37 1.32 -24.46 29.60
N GLU A 38 1.89 -23.53 30.38
CA GLU A 38 2.31 -23.49 31.80
C GLU A 38 3.77 -23.97 32.02
N SER A 39 4.68 -22.99 32.16
CA SER A 39 5.94 -23.13 32.88
C SER A 39 6.33 -21.79 33.50
N ARG A 40 6.03 -21.59 34.79
CA ARG A 40 6.55 -20.48 35.61
C ARG A 40 7.91 -20.88 36.21
N HIS A 41 8.86 -19.95 36.35
CA HIS A 41 9.15 -19.32 37.65
C HIS A 41 10.42 -18.45 37.69
N ARG A 42 10.43 -17.54 38.67
CA ARG A 42 11.58 -16.89 39.35
C ARG A 42 12.34 -15.76 38.65
N SER A 43 12.00 -14.55 39.09
CA SER A 43 12.98 -13.50 39.40
C SER A 43 13.88 -13.92 40.57
N ALA A 44 15.16 -13.57 40.53
CA ALA A 44 16.04 -13.43 41.70
C ALA A 44 17.23 -12.51 41.35
N SER A 45 17.78 -11.84 42.36
CA SER A 45 18.69 -10.70 42.20
C SER A 45 20.16 -11.03 42.46
N TYR A 46 21.06 -10.18 41.95
CA TYR A 46 22.48 -10.01 42.32
C TYR A 46 23.47 -11.18 42.07
N THR A 47 24.53 -10.94 41.28
CA THR A 47 25.91 -10.82 41.82
C THR A 47 26.97 -10.42 40.77
N ARG A 48 27.79 -9.44 41.17
CA ARG A 48 29.25 -9.21 40.95
C ARG A 48 30.03 -9.86 39.76
N SER A 49 30.82 -8.97 39.14
CA SER A 49 32.26 -9.10 38.82
C SER A 49 32.73 -9.92 37.60
N ALA A 50 33.30 -9.23 36.59
CA ALA A 50 34.77 -9.17 36.39
C ALA A 50 35.18 -8.33 35.16
N GLY A 51 36.32 -7.66 35.25
CA GLY A 51 37.07 -7.09 34.11
C GLY A 51 36.90 -5.57 33.86
N SER A 52 37.92 -4.73 33.70
CA SER A 52 39.35 -4.68 34.09
C SER A 52 39.90 -3.37 33.47
N MET A 53 40.84 -2.68 34.15
CA MET A 53 41.64 -1.52 33.67
C MET A 53 40.90 -0.19 33.38
N GLY A 54 41.31 0.98 33.92
CA GLY A 54 42.27 1.24 35.00
C GLY A 54 42.79 2.69 35.08
N ARG A 55 43.39 3.06 36.23
CA ARG A 55 44.20 4.28 36.53
C ARG A 55 43.40 5.61 36.57
N ARG A 56 43.65 6.62 37.44
CA ARG A 56 44.71 6.99 38.43
C ARG A 56 44.02 7.54 39.72
N ALA A 57 44.56 7.39 40.95
CA ALA A 57 45.33 8.40 41.73
C ALA A 57 44.80 9.86 41.60
N ILE A 58 44.63 10.69 42.66
CA ILE A 58 45.53 10.95 43.81
C ILE A 58 44.82 11.53 45.06
N SER A 59 45.23 11.04 46.25
CA SER A 59 45.54 11.72 47.53
C SER A 59 44.65 12.80 48.21
N ASN A 60 44.18 12.45 49.42
CA ASN A 60 44.24 13.17 50.71
C ASN A 60 44.24 14.71 50.77
N LYS A 61 43.33 15.28 51.58
CA LYS A 61 43.63 15.65 53.00
C LYS A 61 42.37 16.01 53.80
N SER A 62 42.40 15.70 55.08
CA SER A 62 41.48 16.18 56.12
C SER A 62 42.09 17.37 56.87
N ALA A 63 41.25 18.22 57.43
CA ALA A 63 41.64 19.18 58.48
C ALA A 63 40.48 19.36 59.46
N MET A 64 40.70 18.96 60.72
CA MET A 64 39.89 19.42 61.84
C MET A 64 40.52 20.69 62.39
N SER A 65 39.72 21.62 62.91
CA SER A 65 40.21 22.66 63.81
C SER A 65 39.20 22.89 64.93
N SER A 66 39.49 22.32 66.09
CA SER A 66 39.04 22.86 67.36
C SER A 66 39.87 24.11 67.69
N SER A 67 39.32 25.02 68.49
CA SER A 67 40.11 25.78 69.46
C SER A 67 39.22 26.21 70.60
N GLU A 68 39.60 25.80 71.81
CA GLU A 68 38.98 26.23 73.05
C GLU A 68 39.58 27.56 73.54
N ARG A 69 39.11 28.01 74.70
CA ARG A 69 39.47 29.27 75.37
C ARG A 69 40.67 29.09 76.32
N MET A 70 41.02 30.20 76.98
CA MET A 70 41.81 30.35 78.21
C MET A 70 43.33 30.44 78.06
N GLY A 71 43.92 31.40 78.79
CA GLY A 71 45.37 31.65 78.79
C GLY A 71 45.83 32.93 79.51
N THR A 72 45.10 33.41 80.53
CA THR A 72 45.57 34.52 81.37
C THR A 72 46.65 34.02 82.33
N LEU A 73 47.86 34.57 82.29
CA LEU A 73 48.88 34.35 83.32
C LEU A 73 49.57 35.65 83.71
N CYS A 74 49.77 35.79 85.03
CA CYS A 74 50.34 36.94 85.70
C CYS A 74 51.60 36.49 86.46
N LEU A 75 52.67 37.27 86.37
CA LEU A 75 53.91 37.17 87.17
C LEU A 75 54.65 38.50 86.97
N GLY A 76 55.28 39.14 87.95
CA GLY A 76 55.37 38.91 89.39
C GLY A 76 56.40 39.88 89.96
N MET A 77 56.07 40.63 91.02
CA MET A 77 57.00 41.63 91.59
C MET A 77 58.08 40.97 92.45
N SER A 78 59.35 41.39 92.30
CA SER A 78 60.35 41.25 93.36
C SER A 78 61.35 42.41 93.34
N MET A 79 61.62 42.96 94.52
CA MET A 79 62.49 44.12 94.76
C MET A 79 63.95 43.68 94.94
N GLY A 80 64.92 44.53 94.60
CA GLY A 80 66.26 44.41 95.19
C GLY A 80 67.44 44.96 94.41
N LEU A 81 67.91 46.15 94.84
CA LEU A 81 69.31 46.58 94.89
C LEU A 81 70.20 46.52 93.61
N GLY A 82 70.81 47.67 93.29
CA GLY A 82 72.27 47.66 93.08
C GLY A 82 72.83 47.81 91.67
N LYS A 83 72.25 48.67 90.84
CA LYS A 83 73.00 49.59 89.95
C LYS A 83 72.05 50.65 89.39
N GLN A 84 72.60 51.79 89.01
CA GLN A 84 71.87 52.89 88.39
C GLN A 84 71.39 52.42 87.02
N LEU A 85 70.16 51.90 86.96
CA LEU A 85 69.49 51.62 85.71
C LEU A 85 69.22 52.96 85.04
N ASP A 86 69.86 53.17 83.91
CA ASP A 86 69.58 54.28 83.02
C ASP A 86 68.18 54.05 82.43
N LEU A 87 67.18 54.60 83.11
CA LEU A 87 65.77 54.47 82.76
C LEU A 87 65.49 55.10 81.39
N ASP A 88 66.27 56.09 80.98
CA ASP A 88 66.15 56.72 79.67
C ASP A 88 66.73 55.80 78.59
N ALA A 89 67.90 55.17 78.81
CA ALA A 89 68.43 54.16 77.89
C ALA A 89 67.48 52.94 77.75
N ALA A 90 66.94 52.44 78.85
CA ALA A 90 65.98 51.33 78.84
C ALA A 90 64.63 51.74 78.20
N ALA A 91 64.20 53.00 78.36
CA ALA A 91 63.00 53.52 77.69
C ALA A 91 63.22 53.70 76.18
N VAL A 92 64.41 54.12 75.74
CA VAL A 92 64.78 54.22 74.32
C VAL A 92 64.87 52.83 73.68
N GLU A 93 65.47 51.85 74.34
CA GLU A 93 65.52 50.45 73.86
C GLU A 93 64.11 49.82 73.79
N ASN A 94 63.25 50.11 74.77
CA ASN A 94 61.84 49.67 74.76
C ASN A 94 61.01 50.41 73.69
N GLN A 95 61.24 51.71 73.44
CA GLN A 95 60.63 52.42 72.31
C GLN A 95 61.08 51.84 70.96
N ALA A 96 62.36 51.50 70.80
CA ALA A 96 62.86 50.82 69.60
C ALA A 96 62.22 49.44 69.43
N PHE A 97 62.11 48.65 70.50
CA PHE A 97 61.44 47.34 70.49
C PHE A 97 59.93 47.44 70.20
N MET A 98 59.25 48.47 70.72
CA MET A 98 57.85 48.74 70.39
C MET A 98 57.72 49.17 68.93
N ALA A 99 58.64 49.97 68.40
CA ALA A 99 58.65 50.36 67.00
C ALA A 99 58.87 49.16 66.06
N THR A 100 59.83 48.26 66.35
CA THR A 100 60.01 47.02 65.57
C THR A 100 58.78 46.11 65.66
N ARG A 101 58.19 45.98 66.85
CA ARG A 101 56.95 45.22 67.05
C ARG A 101 55.75 45.83 66.33
N THR A 102 55.65 47.16 66.21
CA THR A 102 54.59 47.79 65.41
C THR A 102 54.84 47.64 63.92
N THR A 103 56.10 47.72 63.44
CA THR A 103 56.41 47.46 62.02
C THR A 103 56.15 46.00 61.65
N GLU A 104 56.59 45.02 62.44
CA GLU A 104 56.27 43.59 62.22
C GLU A 104 54.75 43.36 62.21
N ARG A 105 54.01 44.00 63.12
CA ARG A 105 52.54 43.92 63.16
C ARG A 105 51.90 44.53 61.90
N GLN A 106 52.44 45.63 61.38
CA GLN A 106 51.96 46.25 60.14
C GLN A 106 52.31 45.42 58.91
N GLU A 107 53.50 44.82 58.83
CA GLU A 107 53.87 43.86 57.80
C GLU A 107 52.95 42.63 57.81
N MET A 108 52.62 42.10 59.00
CA MET A 108 51.65 41.02 59.16
C MET A 108 50.22 41.42 58.76
N VAL A 109 49.81 42.69 58.94
CA VAL A 109 48.53 43.19 58.43
C VAL A 109 48.56 43.25 56.90
N VAL A 110 49.58 43.88 56.29
CA VAL A 110 49.74 43.95 54.83
C VAL A 110 49.80 42.56 54.18
N LEU A 111 50.46 41.59 54.83
CA LEU A 111 50.50 40.21 54.39
C LEU A 111 49.12 39.53 54.45
N ASN A 112 48.36 39.77 55.52
CA ASN A 112 47.00 39.25 55.68
C ASN A 112 46.01 39.90 54.71
N ASP A 113 46.11 41.20 54.45
CA ASP A 113 45.27 41.91 53.46
C ASP A 113 45.54 41.36 52.05
N ARG A 114 46.82 41.12 51.73
CA ARG A 114 47.21 40.48 50.47
C ARG A 114 46.73 39.03 50.38
N LEU A 115 46.75 38.28 51.48
CA LEU A 115 46.22 36.92 51.56
C LEU A 115 44.69 36.91 51.38
N ALA A 116 43.97 37.86 51.99
CA ALA A 116 42.53 38.03 51.83
C ALA A 116 42.16 38.32 50.36
N ALA A 117 42.90 39.23 49.70
CA ALA A 117 42.74 39.51 48.27
C ALA A 117 43.01 38.28 47.38
N TYR A 118 43.98 37.42 47.73
CA TYR A 118 44.18 36.15 47.02
C TYR A 118 43.05 35.14 47.29
N ILE A 119 42.52 35.03 48.51
CA ILE A 119 41.39 34.16 48.84
C ILE A 119 40.13 34.59 48.08
N GLU A 120 39.85 35.90 48.02
CA GLU A 120 38.75 36.45 47.26
C GLU A 120 38.93 36.18 45.75
N LYS A 121 40.14 36.35 45.22
CA LYS A 121 40.43 36.00 43.83
C LYS A 121 40.29 34.50 43.54
N VAL A 122 40.66 33.62 44.46
CA VAL A 122 40.44 32.17 44.32
C VAL A 122 38.94 31.86 44.34
N ARG A 123 38.15 32.46 45.25
CA ARG A 123 36.69 32.29 45.28
C ARG A 123 36.01 32.76 43.99
N ASN A 124 36.47 33.88 43.43
CA ASN A 124 35.96 34.38 42.15
C ASN A 124 36.31 33.40 41.01
N LEU A 125 37.55 32.92 40.93
CA LEU A 125 37.96 31.91 39.95
C LEU A 125 37.24 30.56 40.12
N GLU A 126 36.92 30.14 41.35
CA GLU A 126 36.08 28.96 41.62
C GLU A 126 34.63 29.17 41.21
N SER A 127 34.09 30.39 41.36
CA SER A 127 32.76 30.76 40.89
C SER A 127 32.71 30.77 39.36
N ASP A 128 33.69 31.41 38.72
CA ASP A 128 33.81 31.49 37.26
C ASP A 128 33.99 30.09 36.64
N ASN A 129 34.83 29.23 37.23
CA ASN A 129 34.96 27.83 36.79
C ASN A 129 33.63 27.06 36.91
N LYS A 130 32.88 27.21 38.00
CA LYS A 130 31.56 26.55 38.15
C LYS A 130 30.55 27.04 37.10
N LEU A 131 30.58 28.33 36.76
CA LEU A 131 29.74 28.89 35.69
C LEU A 131 30.15 28.33 34.32
N LEU A 132 31.45 28.24 34.03
CA LEU A 132 31.97 27.64 32.79
C LEU A 132 31.67 26.13 32.70
N GLU A 133 31.78 25.38 33.80
CA GLU A 133 31.39 23.97 33.87
C GLU A 133 29.91 23.78 33.56
N ALA A 134 29.03 24.59 34.18
CA ALA A 134 27.59 24.58 33.91
C ALA A 134 27.25 24.99 32.46
N GLU A 135 27.96 25.97 31.89
CA GLU A 135 27.81 26.36 30.49
C GLU A 135 28.22 25.21 29.55
N ILE A 136 29.36 24.57 29.80
CA ILE A 136 29.84 23.40 29.05
C ILE A 136 28.84 22.24 29.13
N GLU A 137 28.27 21.97 30.30
CA GLU A 137 27.21 20.96 30.46
C GLU A 137 25.95 21.33 29.69
N SER A 138 25.53 22.60 29.70
CA SER A 138 24.38 23.07 28.92
C SER A 138 24.60 22.90 27.41
N LEU A 139 25.80 23.20 26.91
CA LEU A 139 26.18 23.08 25.52
C LEU A 139 26.26 21.61 25.09
N LYS A 140 26.83 20.72 25.91
CA LYS A 140 26.82 19.27 25.66
C LYS A 140 25.38 18.74 25.58
N ASN A 141 24.54 19.08 26.57
CA ASN A 141 23.11 18.73 26.60
C ASN A 141 22.32 19.24 25.38
N ARG A 142 22.75 20.35 24.76
CA ARG A 142 22.14 20.90 23.54
C ARG A 142 22.57 20.17 22.26
N HIS A 143 23.76 19.56 22.24
CA HIS A 143 24.28 18.78 21.11
C HIS A 143 23.90 17.29 21.19
N GLU A 144 23.81 16.72 22.39
CA GLU A 144 23.35 15.33 22.61
C GLU A 144 21.87 15.15 22.29
N ARG A 145 21.03 16.16 22.60
CA ARG A 145 19.66 16.20 22.09
C ARG A 145 19.70 16.44 20.57
N PRO A 146 19.13 15.55 19.73
CA PRO A 146 19.10 15.77 18.30
C PRO A 146 18.41 17.10 18.01
N SER A 147 19.13 18.02 17.35
CA SER A 147 18.60 19.32 16.97
C SER A 147 17.32 19.15 16.14
N GLY A 148 16.39 20.11 16.23
CA GLY A 148 15.13 20.04 15.48
C GLY A 148 15.38 19.79 13.98
N LEU A 149 16.40 20.44 13.43
CA LEU A 149 16.87 20.26 12.05
C LEU A 149 17.31 18.81 11.75
N ARG A 150 18.10 18.18 12.63
CA ARG A 150 18.48 16.77 12.46
C ARG A 150 17.25 15.85 12.46
N LYS A 151 16.27 16.09 13.33
CA LYS A 151 15.02 15.31 13.36
C LYS A 151 14.21 15.49 12.08
N LEU A 152 14.13 16.70 11.53
CA LEU A 152 13.44 16.99 10.27
C LEU A 152 14.09 16.26 9.08
N TYR A 153 15.42 16.25 8.99
CA TYR A 153 16.11 15.46 7.97
C TYR A 153 15.96 13.95 8.18
N GLU A 154 15.94 13.47 9.43
CA GLU A 154 15.66 12.06 9.71
C GLU A 154 14.21 11.65 9.38
N THR A 155 13.21 12.54 9.47
CA THR A 155 11.84 12.25 9.01
C THR A 155 11.74 12.29 7.48
N GLN A 156 12.30 13.32 6.83
CA GLN A 156 12.33 13.42 5.36
C GLN A 156 13.05 12.22 4.73
N LEU A 157 14.18 11.77 5.30
CA LEU A 157 14.89 10.58 4.81
C LEU A 157 14.04 9.31 4.95
N LYS A 158 13.28 9.17 6.05
CA LYS A 158 12.36 8.03 6.24
C LYS A 158 11.17 8.08 5.28
N GLU A 159 10.67 9.26 4.94
CA GLU A 159 9.63 9.45 3.93
C GLU A 159 10.15 9.07 2.55
N LEU A 160 11.28 9.64 2.12
CA LEU A 160 11.92 9.30 0.84
C LEU A 160 12.27 7.81 0.71
N LEU A 161 12.68 7.14 1.80
CA LEU A 161 12.92 5.69 1.80
C LEU A 161 11.62 4.88 1.68
N ARG A 162 10.52 5.30 2.32
CA ARG A 162 9.20 4.67 2.11
C ARG A 162 8.72 4.87 0.68
N ASP A 163 8.96 6.03 0.10
CA ASP A 163 8.52 6.36 -1.26
C ASP A 163 9.32 5.55 -2.29
N ALA A 164 10.63 5.46 -2.12
CA ALA A 164 11.48 4.57 -2.90
C ALA A 164 11.02 3.09 -2.80
N GLU A 165 10.66 2.61 -1.60
CA GLU A 165 10.13 1.25 -1.42
C GLU A 165 8.75 1.07 -2.07
N ARG A 166 7.84 2.04 -1.96
CA ARG A 166 6.53 2.01 -2.65
C ARG A 166 6.70 1.92 -4.16
N MET A 167 7.57 2.77 -4.74
CA MET A 167 7.88 2.74 -6.17
C MET A 167 8.57 1.43 -6.58
N ARG A 168 9.46 0.88 -5.75
CA ARG A 168 10.12 -0.42 -5.97
C ARG A 168 9.10 -1.55 -6.07
N VAL A 169 8.18 -1.62 -5.11
CA VAL A 169 7.09 -2.60 -5.06
C VAL A 169 6.13 -2.45 -6.24
N GLN A 170 5.71 -1.23 -6.59
CA GLN A 170 4.86 -0.97 -7.75
C GLN A 170 5.53 -1.38 -9.08
N ARG A 171 6.85 -1.15 -9.18
CA ARG A 171 7.66 -1.61 -10.31
C ARG A 171 7.76 -3.15 -10.33
N ASP A 172 7.90 -3.82 -9.19
CA ASP A 172 7.93 -5.30 -9.14
C ASP A 172 6.58 -5.94 -9.45
N THR A 173 5.46 -5.34 -9.02
CA THR A 173 4.12 -5.86 -9.34
C THR A 173 3.76 -5.66 -10.81
N SER A 174 4.07 -4.49 -11.38
CA SER A 174 3.87 -4.23 -12.82
C SER A 174 4.77 -5.08 -13.72
N LEU A 175 6.01 -5.35 -13.30
CA LEU A 175 6.91 -6.27 -14.00
C LEU A 175 6.35 -7.69 -14.02
N LYS A 176 5.92 -8.22 -12.86
CA LYS A 176 5.27 -9.55 -12.77
C LYS A 176 3.98 -9.64 -13.59
N ALA A 177 3.17 -8.58 -13.61
CA ALA A 177 1.98 -8.51 -14.45
C ALA A 177 2.33 -8.56 -15.95
N LYS A 178 3.38 -7.85 -16.37
CA LYS A 178 3.91 -7.91 -17.75
C LYS A 178 4.43 -9.32 -18.10
N GLU A 179 5.18 -9.97 -17.21
CA GLU A 179 5.65 -11.35 -17.41
C GLU A 179 4.49 -12.34 -17.56
N ALA A 180 3.44 -12.22 -16.72
CA ALA A 180 2.24 -13.03 -16.82
C ALA A 180 1.49 -12.82 -18.15
N MET A 181 1.36 -11.56 -18.61
CA MET A 181 0.75 -11.23 -19.90
C MET A 181 1.57 -11.75 -21.08
N LEU A 182 2.90 -11.68 -21.02
CA LEU A 182 3.79 -12.28 -22.04
C LEU A 182 3.63 -13.80 -22.08
N GLY A 183 3.57 -14.48 -20.93
CA GLY A 183 3.31 -15.91 -20.88
C GLY A 183 1.95 -16.30 -21.48
N GLN A 184 0.89 -15.52 -21.25
CA GLN A 184 -0.41 -15.71 -21.90
C GLN A 184 -0.33 -15.48 -23.42
N PHE A 185 0.38 -14.45 -23.87
CA PHE A 185 0.61 -14.17 -25.29
C PHE A 185 1.34 -15.32 -25.98
N ASP A 186 2.40 -15.86 -25.38
CA ASP A 186 3.14 -17.00 -25.95
C ASP A 186 2.29 -18.27 -26.02
N ILE A 187 1.42 -18.54 -25.04
CA ILE A 187 0.45 -19.64 -25.09
C ILE A 187 -0.56 -19.44 -26.23
N LEU A 188 -1.09 -18.23 -26.41
CA LEU A 188 -2.01 -17.92 -27.51
C LEU A 188 -1.31 -18.03 -28.87
N LYS A 189 -0.07 -17.57 -28.97
CA LYS A 189 0.78 -17.66 -30.17
C LYS A 189 1.09 -19.12 -30.54
N ALA A 190 1.37 -19.98 -29.56
CA ALA A 190 1.56 -21.41 -29.78
C ALA A 190 0.27 -22.08 -30.30
N LYS A 191 -0.88 -21.81 -29.68
CA LYS A 191 -2.20 -22.30 -30.15
C LYS A 191 -2.55 -21.80 -31.55
N TYR A 192 -2.19 -20.56 -31.88
CA TYR A 192 -2.37 -20.02 -33.22
C TYR A 192 -1.56 -20.79 -34.27
N TYR A 193 -0.27 -21.05 -34.01
CA TYR A 193 0.54 -21.84 -34.94
C TYR A 193 0.06 -23.29 -35.06
N GLU A 194 -0.34 -23.92 -33.94
CA GLU A 194 -0.94 -25.26 -33.96
C GLU A 194 -2.21 -25.30 -34.84
N ALA A 195 -3.10 -24.32 -34.70
CA ALA A 195 -4.29 -24.19 -35.53
C ALA A 195 -3.97 -23.94 -37.02
N VAL A 196 -2.96 -23.12 -37.31
CA VAL A 196 -2.48 -22.87 -38.68
C VAL A 196 -1.89 -24.13 -39.31
N ASP A 197 -1.09 -24.90 -38.58
CA ASP A 197 -0.48 -26.14 -39.08
C ASP A 197 -1.50 -27.28 -39.18
N ALA A 198 -2.49 -27.34 -38.28
CA ALA A 198 -3.65 -28.21 -38.44
C ALA A 198 -4.44 -27.86 -39.71
N ARG A 199 -4.68 -26.57 -39.97
CA ARG A 199 -5.36 -26.11 -41.20
C ARG A 199 -4.59 -26.51 -42.47
N LYS A 200 -3.26 -26.31 -42.49
CA LYS A 200 -2.40 -26.74 -43.61
C LYS A 200 -2.45 -28.24 -43.85
N LYS A 201 -2.48 -29.07 -42.81
CA LYS A 201 -2.64 -30.53 -42.94
C LYS A 201 -3.97 -30.89 -43.58
N MET A 202 -5.07 -30.30 -43.11
CA MET A 202 -6.39 -30.52 -43.72
C MET A 202 -6.48 -30.01 -45.16
N GLU A 203 -5.83 -28.88 -45.49
CA GLU A 203 -5.70 -28.37 -46.87
C GLU A 203 -4.91 -29.35 -47.76
N GLN A 204 -3.82 -29.94 -47.24
CA GLN A 204 -3.04 -30.97 -47.94
C GLN A 204 -3.85 -32.27 -48.12
N ASP A 205 -4.59 -32.71 -47.12
CA ASP A 205 -5.44 -33.90 -47.20
C ASP A 205 -6.56 -33.72 -48.24
N ILE A 206 -7.15 -32.53 -48.35
CA ILE A 206 -8.12 -32.20 -49.40
C ILE A 206 -7.48 -32.28 -50.80
N GLU A 207 -6.29 -31.71 -50.99
CA GLU A 207 -5.60 -31.76 -52.28
C GLU A 207 -5.13 -33.19 -52.62
N ASN A 208 -4.77 -34.01 -51.62
CA ASN A 208 -4.44 -35.43 -51.79
C ASN A 208 -5.66 -36.29 -52.19
N LEU A 209 -6.85 -35.97 -51.68
CA LEU A 209 -8.10 -36.69 -52.01
C LEU A 209 -8.67 -36.32 -53.38
N ARG A 210 -8.36 -35.11 -53.87
CA ARG A 210 -8.80 -34.59 -55.18
C ARG A 210 -8.54 -35.54 -56.36
N PRO A 211 -7.32 -36.07 -56.60
CA PRO A 211 -7.08 -37.03 -57.68
C PRO A 211 -7.83 -38.36 -57.50
N ASP A 212 -8.19 -38.75 -56.28
CA ASP A 212 -8.98 -39.97 -56.05
C ASP A 212 -10.47 -39.76 -56.37
N VAL A 213 -11.00 -38.54 -56.17
CA VAL A 213 -12.30 -38.13 -56.70
C VAL A 213 -12.30 -38.11 -58.23
N ASP A 214 -11.23 -37.60 -58.85
CA ASP A 214 -11.09 -37.59 -60.32
C ASP A 214 -10.97 -39.02 -60.90
N LYS A 215 -10.25 -39.94 -60.22
CA LYS A 215 -10.24 -41.37 -60.58
C LYS A 215 -11.61 -42.02 -60.42
N ALA A 216 -12.33 -41.73 -59.33
CA ALA A 216 -13.66 -42.29 -59.09
C ALA A 216 -14.70 -41.80 -60.12
N THR A 217 -14.67 -40.51 -60.47
CA THR A 217 -15.57 -39.94 -61.49
C THR A 217 -15.25 -40.46 -62.89
N THR A 218 -13.97 -40.57 -63.28
CA THR A 218 -13.60 -41.18 -64.56
C THR A 218 -13.97 -42.67 -64.64
N ALA A 219 -13.77 -43.43 -63.56
CA ALA A 219 -14.24 -44.83 -63.49
C ALA A 219 -15.77 -44.94 -63.60
N ARG A 220 -16.52 -44.03 -62.96
CA ARG A 220 -17.99 -43.95 -63.08
C ARG A 220 -18.41 -43.75 -64.54
N ILE A 221 -17.81 -42.79 -65.23
CA ILE A 221 -18.12 -42.47 -66.64
C ILE A 221 -17.79 -43.66 -67.58
N VAL A 222 -16.72 -44.41 -67.30
CA VAL A 222 -16.38 -45.62 -68.07
C VAL A 222 -17.42 -46.72 -67.86
N LEU A 223 -17.90 -46.93 -66.62
CA LEU A 223 -18.94 -47.90 -66.31
C LEU A 223 -20.30 -47.50 -66.89
N GLU A 224 -20.66 -46.21 -66.83
CA GLU A 224 -21.87 -45.66 -67.47
C GLU A 224 -21.87 -45.96 -68.98
N LYS A 225 -20.77 -45.68 -69.68
CA LYS A 225 -20.62 -46.02 -71.12
C LYS A 225 -20.65 -47.52 -71.39
N HIS A 226 -20.15 -48.35 -70.47
CA HIS A 226 -20.23 -49.80 -70.64
C HIS A 226 -21.67 -50.30 -70.48
N LEU A 227 -22.42 -49.73 -69.53
CA LEU A 227 -23.85 -49.99 -69.33
C LEU A 227 -24.67 -49.54 -70.55
N GLU A 228 -24.48 -48.32 -71.05
CA GLU A 228 -25.10 -47.83 -72.30
C GLU A 228 -24.85 -48.78 -73.48
N ASN A 229 -23.61 -49.25 -73.66
CA ASN A 229 -23.27 -50.22 -74.71
C ASN A 229 -23.97 -51.58 -74.53
N LEU A 230 -24.08 -52.08 -73.29
CA LEU A 230 -24.79 -53.32 -72.99
C LEU A 230 -26.30 -53.18 -73.17
N GLU A 231 -26.89 -52.03 -72.87
CA GLU A 231 -28.30 -51.73 -73.14
C GLU A 231 -28.59 -51.70 -74.65
N VAL A 232 -27.69 -51.10 -75.45
CA VAL A 232 -27.79 -51.13 -76.92
C VAL A 232 -27.66 -52.57 -77.47
N GLN A 233 -26.71 -53.36 -76.94
CA GLN A 233 -26.57 -54.78 -77.32
C GLN A 233 -27.79 -55.60 -76.93
N ARG A 234 -28.35 -55.39 -75.73
CA ARG A 234 -29.60 -56.04 -75.30
C ARG A 234 -30.76 -55.68 -76.22
N ALA A 235 -30.95 -54.40 -76.53
CA ALA A 235 -32.01 -53.95 -77.45
C ALA A 235 -31.80 -54.45 -78.89
N PHE A 236 -30.56 -54.73 -79.31
CA PHE A 236 -30.27 -55.41 -80.57
C PHE A 236 -30.69 -56.89 -80.51
N LEU A 237 -30.25 -57.63 -79.48
CA LEU A 237 -30.58 -59.04 -79.30
C LEU A 237 -32.09 -59.27 -79.09
N GLU A 238 -32.79 -58.38 -78.41
CA GLU A 238 -34.25 -58.45 -78.27
C GLU A 238 -34.95 -58.34 -79.63
N ARG A 239 -34.49 -57.44 -80.53
CA ARG A 239 -35.01 -57.37 -81.91
C ARG A 239 -34.67 -58.62 -82.72
N GLU A 240 -33.43 -59.11 -82.64
CA GLU A 240 -33.00 -60.31 -83.36
C GLU A 240 -33.78 -61.55 -82.87
N ILE A 241 -34.08 -61.64 -81.57
CA ILE A 241 -34.95 -62.68 -81.00
C ILE A 241 -36.40 -62.51 -81.49
N ASP A 242 -36.95 -61.31 -81.55
CA ASP A 242 -38.29 -61.07 -82.09
C ASP A 242 -38.39 -61.43 -83.59
N GLU A 243 -37.36 -61.13 -84.38
CA GLU A 243 -37.24 -61.50 -85.80
C GLU A 243 -37.10 -63.03 -85.97
N LEU A 244 -36.24 -63.67 -85.19
CA LEU A 244 -36.07 -65.13 -85.18
C LEU A 244 -37.32 -65.84 -84.67
N MET A 245 -38.03 -65.29 -83.68
CA MET A 245 -39.28 -65.84 -83.17
C MET A 245 -40.39 -65.74 -84.22
N GLN A 246 -40.46 -64.66 -85.00
CA GLN A 246 -41.35 -64.57 -86.18
C GLN A 246 -41.00 -65.64 -87.23
N LEU A 247 -39.71 -65.85 -87.51
CA LEU A 247 -39.20 -66.91 -88.40
C LEU A 247 -39.56 -68.32 -87.91
N ILE A 248 -39.40 -68.61 -86.62
CA ILE A 248 -39.69 -69.91 -85.99
C ILE A 248 -41.20 -70.17 -85.91
N CYS A 249 -42.01 -69.14 -85.61
CA CYS A 249 -43.47 -69.22 -85.70
C CYS A 249 -43.96 -69.44 -87.14
N GLY A 250 -43.18 -69.05 -88.15
CA GLY A 250 -43.43 -69.39 -89.56
C GLY A 250 -42.96 -70.79 -90.00
N ALA A 251 -42.08 -71.45 -89.23
CA ALA A 251 -41.35 -72.66 -89.68
C ALA A 251 -41.58 -73.93 -88.83
N THR A 252 -42.35 -73.87 -87.75
CA THR A 252 -42.50 -74.99 -86.79
C THR A 252 -43.56 -76.03 -87.20
N SER A 253 -43.31 -76.74 -88.29
CA SER A 253 -43.99 -78.03 -88.57
C SER A 253 -43.48 -79.12 -87.62
N LYS A 254 -44.39 -79.82 -86.94
CA LYS A 254 -44.08 -80.89 -85.99
C LYS A 254 -43.32 -82.03 -86.68
N VAL A 255 -42.13 -82.36 -86.19
CA VAL A 255 -41.39 -83.58 -86.58
C VAL A 255 -41.04 -84.35 -85.32
N GLU A 256 -41.57 -85.56 -85.25
CA GLU A 256 -41.44 -86.51 -84.16
C GLU A 256 -40.21 -87.40 -84.42
N VAL A 257 -39.21 -87.37 -83.53
CA VAL A 257 -37.99 -88.19 -83.66
C VAL A 257 -37.77 -88.99 -82.39
N SER A 258 -38.03 -90.29 -82.48
CA SER A 258 -37.69 -91.28 -81.46
C SER A 258 -36.20 -91.62 -81.54
N PHE A 259 -35.50 -91.50 -80.42
CA PHE A 259 -34.12 -91.98 -80.28
C PHE A 259 -34.03 -93.00 -79.14
N GLY A 260 -33.44 -94.16 -79.43
CA GLY A 260 -33.34 -95.26 -78.46
C GLY A 260 -32.41 -94.89 -77.31
N LEU A 261 -32.89 -95.11 -76.07
CA LEU A 261 -32.18 -94.79 -74.83
C LEU A 261 -30.85 -95.58 -74.70
N PRO A 262 -29.69 -94.90 -74.70
CA PRO A 262 -28.48 -95.41 -74.05
C PRO A 262 -28.67 -95.32 -72.52
N ASP A 263 -27.78 -95.92 -71.71
CA ASP A 263 -27.90 -95.87 -70.24
C ASP A 263 -27.69 -94.46 -69.67
N LEU A 264 -28.76 -93.68 -69.69
CA LEU A 264 -28.83 -92.30 -69.19
C LEU A 264 -28.68 -92.24 -67.66
N SER A 265 -28.86 -93.37 -66.96
CA SER A 265 -28.88 -93.45 -65.49
C SER A 265 -27.57 -93.01 -64.85
N SER A 266 -26.43 -93.14 -65.54
CA SER A 266 -25.14 -92.66 -65.05
C SER A 266 -25.01 -91.14 -65.19
N ALA A 267 -25.25 -90.60 -66.39
CA ALA A 267 -25.20 -89.16 -66.66
C ALA A 267 -26.23 -88.38 -65.81
N LEU A 268 -27.44 -88.92 -65.65
CA LEU A 268 -28.50 -88.29 -64.87
C LEU A 268 -28.19 -88.30 -63.36
N ARG A 269 -27.58 -89.37 -62.83
CA ARG A 269 -27.01 -89.38 -61.46
C ARG A 269 -25.85 -88.41 -61.29
N GLN A 270 -24.98 -88.27 -62.30
CA GLN A 270 -23.89 -87.30 -62.26
C GLN A 270 -24.43 -85.86 -62.24
N ILE A 271 -25.39 -85.55 -63.11
CA ILE A 271 -26.09 -84.25 -63.14
C ILE A 271 -26.78 -83.98 -61.79
N GLN A 272 -27.51 -84.98 -61.25
CA GLN A 272 -28.13 -84.87 -59.93
C GLN A 272 -27.09 -84.58 -58.84
N SER A 273 -25.95 -85.29 -58.80
CA SER A 273 -24.89 -85.03 -57.82
C SER A 273 -24.23 -83.65 -57.96
N GLN A 274 -24.16 -83.11 -59.18
CA GLN A 274 -23.69 -81.74 -59.44
C GLN A 274 -24.71 -80.71 -58.92
N TYR A 275 -26.01 -80.92 -59.18
CA TYR A 275 -27.06 -80.06 -58.63
C TYR A 275 -27.13 -80.12 -57.10
N GLU A 276 -26.99 -81.30 -56.48
CA GLU A 276 -26.92 -81.46 -55.03
C GLU A 276 -25.67 -80.77 -54.46
N SER A 277 -24.51 -80.85 -55.14
CA SER A 277 -23.30 -80.12 -54.74
C SER A 277 -23.44 -78.60 -54.88
N ILE A 278 -24.05 -78.11 -55.97
CA ILE A 278 -24.30 -76.67 -56.18
C ILE A 278 -25.31 -76.15 -55.17
N ALA A 279 -26.39 -76.89 -54.88
CA ALA A 279 -27.37 -76.53 -53.86
C ALA A 279 -26.77 -76.50 -52.45
N ALA A 280 -25.92 -77.48 -52.10
CA ALA A 280 -25.20 -77.49 -50.84
C ALA A 280 -24.24 -76.30 -50.70
N LYS A 281 -23.47 -75.97 -51.74
CA LYS A 281 -22.59 -74.79 -51.77
C LYS A 281 -23.39 -73.48 -51.68
N ASN A 282 -24.48 -73.35 -52.42
CA ASN A 282 -25.33 -72.16 -52.37
C ASN A 282 -25.93 -71.97 -50.96
N LEU A 283 -26.32 -73.07 -50.30
CA LEU A 283 -26.79 -73.03 -48.91
C LEU A 283 -25.66 -72.55 -47.97
N GLU A 284 -24.44 -73.09 -48.08
CA GLU A 284 -23.27 -72.68 -47.28
C GLU A 284 -22.84 -71.22 -47.53
N GLU A 285 -22.86 -70.78 -48.79
CA GLU A 285 -22.62 -69.39 -49.20
C GLU A 285 -23.69 -68.44 -48.63
N MET A 286 -24.97 -68.83 -48.67
CA MET A 286 -26.05 -68.07 -48.03
C MET A 286 -25.87 -68.03 -46.50
N ASP A 287 -25.59 -69.17 -45.87
CA ASP A 287 -25.41 -69.29 -44.42
C ASP A 287 -24.24 -68.43 -43.91
N SER A 288 -23.11 -68.45 -44.63
CA SER A 288 -21.94 -67.63 -44.33
C SER A 288 -22.19 -66.14 -44.60
N TRP A 289 -22.90 -65.80 -45.68
CA TRP A 289 -23.34 -64.42 -45.96
C TRP A 289 -24.27 -63.88 -44.87
N TYR A 290 -25.26 -64.66 -44.43
CA TYR A 290 -26.13 -64.28 -43.32
C TYR A 290 -25.36 -64.13 -42.01
N ARG A 291 -24.45 -65.06 -41.67
CA ARG A 291 -23.59 -64.95 -40.47
C ARG A 291 -22.76 -63.68 -40.48
N SER A 292 -22.08 -63.38 -41.60
CA SER A 292 -21.31 -62.14 -41.78
C SER A 292 -22.20 -60.91 -41.65
N LYS A 293 -23.41 -60.91 -42.25
CA LYS A 293 -24.34 -59.78 -42.14
C LYS A 293 -24.87 -59.56 -40.72
N PHE A 294 -25.14 -60.63 -39.98
CA PHE A 294 -25.50 -60.55 -38.57
C PHE A 294 -24.35 -60.05 -37.70
N GLU A 295 -23.11 -60.49 -37.97
CA GLU A 295 -21.92 -60.01 -37.26
C GLU A 295 -21.64 -58.52 -37.53
N ASP A 296 -21.76 -58.07 -38.79
CA ASP A 296 -21.66 -56.66 -39.16
C ASP A 296 -22.67 -55.79 -38.38
N LEU A 297 -23.95 -56.18 -38.40
CA LEU A 297 -25.02 -55.46 -37.71
C LEU A 297 -24.82 -55.47 -36.19
N ASN A 298 -24.40 -56.60 -35.62
CA ASN A 298 -24.11 -56.73 -34.20
C ASN A 298 -22.89 -55.89 -33.80
N SER A 299 -21.83 -55.85 -34.62
CA SER A 299 -20.63 -55.04 -34.38
C SER A 299 -20.96 -53.54 -34.48
N ALA A 300 -21.78 -53.13 -35.45
CA ALA A 300 -22.24 -51.76 -35.60
C ALA A 300 -23.11 -51.31 -34.41
N SER A 301 -24.04 -52.18 -33.98
CA SER A 301 -24.88 -51.97 -32.78
C SER A 301 -24.03 -51.83 -31.52
N SER A 302 -23.07 -52.74 -31.31
CA SER A 302 -22.14 -52.69 -30.16
C SER A 302 -21.27 -51.43 -30.16
N LYS A 303 -20.71 -51.03 -31.32
CA LYS A 303 -19.97 -49.77 -31.49
C LYS A 303 -20.85 -48.55 -31.19
N HIS A 304 -22.11 -48.53 -31.63
CA HIS A 304 -23.04 -47.45 -31.31
C HIS A 304 -23.36 -47.40 -29.81
N ALA A 305 -23.63 -48.55 -29.17
CA ALA A 305 -23.86 -48.63 -27.74
C ALA A 305 -22.64 -48.16 -26.92
N HIS A 306 -21.41 -48.45 -27.38
CA HIS A 306 -20.18 -47.93 -26.76
C HIS A 306 -20.05 -46.41 -26.92
N LYS A 307 -20.26 -45.86 -28.12
CA LYS A 307 -20.24 -44.40 -28.34
C LYS A 307 -21.25 -43.68 -27.45
N THR A 308 -22.47 -44.21 -27.34
CA THR A 308 -23.51 -43.67 -26.46
C THR A 308 -23.16 -43.78 -24.97
N ARG A 309 -22.35 -44.75 -24.54
CA ARG A 309 -21.80 -44.79 -23.16
C ARG A 309 -20.71 -43.73 -22.96
N SER A 310 -19.73 -43.64 -23.86
CA SER A 310 -18.66 -42.61 -23.83
C SER A 310 -19.25 -41.20 -23.71
N LEU A 311 -20.20 -40.84 -24.59
CA LEU A 311 -20.85 -39.53 -24.56
C LEU A 311 -21.61 -39.25 -23.25
N ARG A 312 -22.20 -40.29 -22.62
CA ARG A 312 -22.85 -40.13 -21.30
C ARG A 312 -21.84 -39.92 -20.17
N GLU A 313 -20.69 -40.60 -20.24
CA GLU A 313 -19.59 -40.44 -19.29
C GLU A 313 -18.93 -39.06 -19.43
N GLU A 314 -18.70 -38.59 -20.66
CA GLU A 314 -18.24 -37.24 -20.97
C GLU A 314 -19.23 -36.17 -20.46
N ILE A 315 -20.53 -36.31 -20.73
CA ILE A 315 -21.57 -35.41 -20.20
C ILE A 315 -21.60 -35.42 -18.66
N ALA A 316 -21.38 -36.57 -18.02
CA ALA A 316 -21.30 -36.66 -16.56
C ALA A 316 -20.02 -35.97 -16.01
N GLY A 317 -18.89 -36.08 -16.74
CA GLY A 317 -17.66 -35.34 -16.47
C GLY A 317 -17.88 -33.84 -16.53
N TYR A 318 -18.38 -33.31 -17.66
CA TYR A 318 -18.67 -31.89 -17.82
C TYR A 318 -19.65 -31.36 -16.76
N LYS A 319 -20.67 -32.12 -16.38
CA LYS A 319 -21.59 -31.74 -15.28
C LYS A 319 -20.87 -31.65 -13.93
N LYS A 320 -19.95 -32.57 -13.63
CA LYS A 320 -19.14 -32.52 -12.41
C LYS A 320 -18.19 -31.32 -12.42
N ASP A 321 -17.61 -31.00 -13.57
CA ASP A 321 -16.69 -29.87 -13.71
C ASP A 321 -17.42 -28.53 -13.61
N VAL A 322 -18.62 -28.39 -14.19
CA VAL A 322 -19.49 -27.21 -13.97
C VAL A 322 -19.79 -27.03 -12.49
N LEU A 323 -20.25 -28.07 -11.78
CA LEU A 323 -20.49 -28.00 -10.33
C LEU A 323 -19.22 -27.67 -9.52
N ASN A 324 -18.04 -28.09 -9.98
CA ASN A 324 -16.78 -27.72 -9.34
C ASN A 324 -16.45 -26.24 -9.57
N LYS A 325 -16.67 -25.73 -10.79
CA LYS A 325 -16.47 -24.30 -11.12
C LYS A 325 -17.47 -23.39 -10.42
N GLU A 326 -18.71 -23.80 -10.25
CA GLU A 326 -19.70 -23.09 -9.43
C GLU A 326 -19.22 -22.95 -7.98
N ARG A 327 -18.72 -24.04 -7.36
CA ARG A 327 -18.14 -23.97 -5.99
C ARG A 327 -16.86 -23.13 -5.91
N GLU A 328 -16.00 -23.18 -6.93
CA GLU A 328 -14.82 -22.30 -6.99
C GLU A 328 -15.23 -20.82 -7.09
N LEU A 329 -16.28 -20.51 -7.86
CA LEU A 329 -16.85 -19.15 -7.96
C LEU A 329 -17.48 -18.70 -6.64
N GLU A 330 -18.26 -19.54 -5.96
CA GLU A 330 -18.84 -19.26 -4.64
C GLU A 330 -17.74 -19.02 -3.57
N ALA A 331 -16.68 -19.83 -3.58
CA ALA A 331 -15.53 -19.67 -2.69
C ALA A 331 -14.73 -18.38 -2.97
N LEU A 332 -14.62 -17.96 -4.24
CA LEU A 332 -14.00 -16.69 -4.60
C LEU A 332 -14.90 -15.49 -4.27
N ALA A 333 -16.22 -15.60 -4.47
CA ALA A 333 -17.19 -14.55 -4.14
C ALA A 333 -17.22 -14.27 -2.63
N THR A 334 -17.34 -15.32 -1.81
CA THR A 334 -17.28 -15.19 -0.33
C THR A 334 -15.93 -14.65 0.17
N LYS A 335 -14.82 -15.03 -0.48
CA LYS A 335 -13.51 -14.44 -0.19
C LYS A 335 -13.45 -12.95 -0.58
N ASN A 336 -14.05 -12.55 -1.69
CA ASN A 336 -14.08 -11.15 -2.11
C ASN A 336 -14.94 -10.31 -1.16
N GLU A 337 -16.14 -10.78 -0.79
CA GLU A 337 -16.99 -10.13 0.20
C GLU A 337 -16.28 -9.93 1.55
N TYR A 338 -15.51 -10.92 2.00
CA TYR A 338 -14.67 -10.81 3.20
C TYR A 338 -13.58 -9.73 3.07
N LEU A 339 -12.89 -9.66 1.93
CA LEU A 339 -11.87 -8.63 1.68
C LEU A 339 -12.49 -7.23 1.57
N GLU A 340 -13.63 -7.09 0.91
CA GLU A 340 -14.40 -5.84 0.83
C GLU A 340 -14.91 -5.40 2.21
N ALA A 341 -15.31 -6.33 3.07
CA ALA A 341 -15.65 -6.05 4.47
C ALA A 341 -14.42 -5.59 5.25
N GLN A 342 -13.28 -6.27 5.12
CA GLN A 342 -12.02 -5.89 5.78
C GLN A 342 -11.54 -4.49 5.34
N ILE A 343 -11.66 -4.17 4.04
CA ILE A 343 -11.34 -2.83 3.52
C ILE A 343 -12.26 -1.78 4.15
N ARG A 344 -13.58 -2.02 4.16
CA ARG A 344 -14.55 -1.11 4.81
C ARG A 344 -14.27 -0.91 6.30
N ASP A 345 -14.00 -1.98 7.03
CA ASP A 345 -13.67 -1.90 8.47
C ASP A 345 -12.39 -1.10 8.72
N SER A 346 -11.34 -1.32 7.92
CA SER A 346 -10.09 -0.54 8.03
C SER A 346 -10.30 0.94 7.68
N ALA A 347 -11.10 1.24 6.65
CA ALA A 347 -11.44 2.62 6.29
C ALA A 347 -12.26 3.32 7.38
N LEU A 348 -13.18 2.60 8.04
CA LEU A 348 -13.93 3.12 9.19
C LEU A 348 -13.04 3.33 10.42
N GLN A 349 -12.01 2.50 10.64
CA GLN A 349 -11.02 2.71 11.69
C GLN A 349 -10.19 3.96 11.41
N TYR A 350 -9.62 4.10 10.21
CA TYR A 350 -8.88 5.31 9.84
C TYR A 350 -9.73 6.58 9.88
N LYS A 351 -11.01 6.52 9.49
CA LYS A 351 -11.92 7.67 9.59
C LYS A 351 -12.09 8.13 11.04
N LYS A 352 -12.26 7.19 11.98
CA LYS A 352 -12.34 7.50 13.42
C LYS A 352 -11.02 8.05 13.97
N GLU A 353 -9.88 7.48 13.58
CA GLU A 353 -8.57 8.00 13.98
C GLU A 353 -8.35 9.45 13.48
N VAL A 354 -8.87 9.81 12.30
CA VAL A 354 -8.87 11.19 11.80
C VAL A 354 -9.82 12.07 12.63
N GLU A 355 -11.06 11.64 12.88
CA GLU A 355 -12.03 12.35 13.72
C GLU A 355 -11.47 12.63 15.14
N ASP A 356 -10.90 11.62 15.80
CA ASP A 356 -10.24 11.74 17.12
C ASP A 356 -9.06 12.74 17.12
N LEU A 357 -8.29 12.79 16.02
CA LEU A 357 -7.18 13.74 15.86
C LEU A 357 -7.67 15.16 15.57
N GLU A 358 -8.76 15.31 14.81
CA GLU A 358 -9.41 16.60 14.55
C GLU A 358 -9.97 17.20 15.86
N GLU A 359 -10.73 16.41 16.64
CA GLU A 359 -11.20 16.82 17.98
C GLU A 359 -10.05 17.28 18.89
N ARG A 360 -8.93 16.54 18.88
CA ARG A 360 -7.74 16.90 19.66
C ARG A 360 -7.08 18.20 19.18
N ILE A 361 -7.07 18.44 17.87
CA ILE A 361 -6.58 19.69 17.29
C ILE A 361 -7.49 20.86 17.69
N GLU A 362 -8.81 20.66 17.69
CA GLU A 362 -9.77 21.68 18.12
C GLU A 362 -9.65 22.02 19.61
N ALA A 363 -9.48 21.02 20.47
CA ALA A 363 -9.23 21.23 21.89
C ALA A 363 -7.96 22.08 22.13
N ILE A 364 -6.84 21.75 21.46
CA ILE A 364 -5.59 22.51 21.58
C ILE A 364 -5.73 23.94 20.99
N LYS A 365 -6.49 24.11 19.89
CA LYS A 365 -6.82 25.44 19.35
C LYS A 365 -7.66 26.27 20.33
N LEU A 366 -8.55 25.64 21.10
CA LEU A 366 -9.36 26.30 22.12
C LEU A 366 -8.49 26.72 23.31
N ASP A 367 -7.64 25.84 23.83
CA ASP A 367 -6.68 26.17 24.90
C ASP A 367 -5.74 27.31 24.49
N LEU A 368 -5.31 27.34 23.22
CA LEU A 368 -4.49 28.42 22.68
C LEU A 368 -5.24 29.77 22.63
N ARG A 369 -6.56 29.77 22.38
CA ARG A 369 -7.37 31.00 22.46
C ARG A 369 -7.53 31.47 23.90
N VAL A 370 -7.92 30.57 24.81
CA VAL A 370 -8.12 30.88 26.24
C VAL A 370 -6.82 31.41 26.88
N THR A 371 -5.67 30.82 26.54
CA THR A 371 -4.37 31.30 27.05
C THR A 371 -3.98 32.66 26.47
N LYS A 372 -4.25 32.94 25.18
CA LYS A 372 -4.05 34.27 24.57
C LYS A 372 -4.96 35.33 25.20
N GLU A 373 -6.23 35.02 25.42
CA GLU A 373 -7.19 35.89 26.10
C GLU A 373 -6.72 36.21 27.53
N LYS A 374 -6.23 35.20 28.27
CA LYS A 374 -5.65 35.40 29.61
C LYS A 374 -4.40 36.27 29.59
N ILE A 375 -3.51 36.12 28.61
CA ILE A 375 -2.33 36.98 28.44
C ILE A 375 -2.75 38.43 28.14
N ALA A 376 -3.77 38.62 27.29
CA ALA A 376 -4.29 39.95 26.97
C ALA A 376 -4.94 40.64 28.19
N MET A 377 -5.66 39.90 29.05
CA MET A 377 -6.16 40.42 30.32
C MET A 377 -5.03 40.84 31.26
N LEU A 378 -4.03 39.96 31.47
CA LEU A 378 -2.87 40.28 32.32
C LEU A 378 -2.11 41.51 31.81
N LEU A 379 -1.90 41.66 30.51
CA LEU A 379 -1.27 42.86 29.92
C LEU A 379 -2.05 44.13 30.23
N ARG A 380 -3.39 44.06 30.27
CA ARG A 380 -4.25 45.19 30.65
C ARG A 380 -4.09 45.54 32.14
N GLU A 381 -4.15 44.54 33.01
CA GLU A 381 -3.92 44.70 34.45
C GLU A 381 -2.53 45.28 34.77
N TYR A 382 -1.48 44.86 34.04
CA TYR A 382 -0.13 45.42 34.13
C TYR A 382 -0.08 46.90 33.70
N GLN A 383 -0.79 47.27 32.62
CA GLN A 383 -0.85 48.65 32.16
C GLN A 383 -1.61 49.54 33.17
N ASP A 384 -2.71 49.06 33.74
CA ASP A 384 -3.48 49.78 34.76
C ASP A 384 -2.65 49.98 36.04
N LEU A 385 -1.90 48.96 36.48
CA LEU A 385 -0.98 49.07 37.61
C LEU A 385 0.19 50.04 37.31
N LEU A 386 0.72 50.05 36.09
CA LEU A 386 1.75 51.00 35.65
C LEU A 386 1.21 52.45 35.65
N ASN A 387 -0.02 52.65 35.17
CA ASN A 387 -0.68 53.95 35.20
C ASN A 387 -0.85 54.44 36.66
N MET A 388 -1.29 53.54 37.57
CA MET A 388 -1.41 53.83 39.01
C MET A 388 -0.05 54.19 39.63
N LYS A 389 1.02 53.44 39.31
CA LYS A 389 2.39 53.75 39.74
C LYS A 389 2.82 55.14 39.28
N MET A 390 2.61 55.48 38.01
CA MET A 390 2.99 56.78 37.47
C MET A 390 2.22 57.92 38.15
N ALA A 391 0.93 57.74 38.44
CA ALA A 391 0.14 58.71 39.19
C ALA A 391 0.69 58.94 40.61
N LEU A 392 1.05 57.86 41.33
CA LEU A 392 1.68 57.94 42.65
C LEU A 392 3.09 58.54 42.60
N GLU A 393 3.88 58.28 41.57
CA GLU A 393 5.19 58.92 41.38
C GLU A 393 5.03 60.44 41.17
N VAL A 394 4.04 60.88 40.38
CA VAL A 394 3.71 62.30 40.26
C VAL A 394 3.30 62.88 41.62
N GLU A 395 2.41 62.21 42.37
CA GLU A 395 1.99 62.66 43.71
C GLU A 395 3.17 62.78 44.69
N ILE A 396 4.09 61.80 44.70
CA ILE A 396 5.31 61.86 45.52
C ILE A 396 6.21 63.03 45.09
N THR A 397 6.36 63.29 43.79
CA THR A 397 7.15 64.46 43.35
C THR A 397 6.49 65.78 43.73
N THR A 398 5.16 65.91 43.66
CA THR A 398 4.49 67.15 44.08
C THR A 398 4.64 67.37 45.60
N TYR A 399 4.46 66.33 46.43
CA TYR A 399 4.72 66.45 47.87
C TYR A 399 6.17 66.83 48.18
N ARG A 400 7.17 66.26 47.48
CA ARG A 400 8.59 66.66 47.63
C ARG A 400 8.80 68.14 47.33
N THR A 401 8.29 68.63 46.19
CA THR A 401 8.43 70.05 45.83
C THR A 401 7.71 70.99 46.82
N LEU A 402 6.61 70.55 47.43
CA LEU A 402 5.90 71.32 48.44
C LEU A 402 6.72 71.42 49.74
N ILE A 403 7.34 70.32 50.17
CA ILE A 403 8.21 70.26 51.34
C ILE A 403 9.49 71.07 51.10
N GLU A 404 10.14 70.91 49.95
CA GLU A 404 11.33 71.71 49.58
C GLU A 404 11.01 73.23 49.52
N GLY A 405 9.78 73.59 49.12
CA GLY A 405 9.26 74.96 49.19
C GLY A 405 9.08 75.47 50.62
N GLU A 406 8.50 74.67 51.52
CA GLU A 406 8.37 75.03 52.95
C GLU A 406 9.73 75.08 53.67
N ASP A 407 10.62 74.12 53.43
CA ASP A 407 11.99 74.12 53.97
C ASP A 407 12.77 75.35 53.49
N SER A 408 12.59 75.78 52.24
CA SER A 408 13.16 77.02 51.73
C SER A 408 12.61 78.25 52.47
N ARG A 409 11.30 78.30 52.74
CA ARG A 409 10.67 79.39 53.52
C ARG A 409 11.15 79.40 54.98
N LEU A 410 11.23 78.24 55.63
CA LEU A 410 11.70 78.08 57.01
C LEU A 410 13.20 78.40 57.14
N SER A 411 14.03 77.95 56.20
CA SER A 411 15.45 78.29 56.13
C SER A 411 15.67 79.79 55.93
N THR A 412 14.82 80.45 55.16
CA THR A 412 14.85 81.93 55.00
C THR A 412 14.38 82.67 56.26
N MET A 413 13.52 82.06 57.08
CA MET A 413 13.04 82.65 58.35
C MET A 413 13.94 82.37 59.57
N VAL A 414 14.96 81.51 59.46
CA VAL A 414 15.87 81.18 60.58
C VAL A 414 17.35 81.44 60.25
N PRO A 415 17.82 82.69 60.44
CA PRO A 415 19.22 82.97 60.67
C PRO A 415 19.52 83.18 62.17
N GLN A 416 20.08 82.13 62.80
CA GLN A 416 20.90 82.08 64.04
C GLN A 416 20.44 81.06 65.09
N LEU A 417 21.07 79.88 65.06
CA LEU A 417 21.96 79.44 66.14
C LEU A 417 22.91 78.33 65.64
N SER A 418 24.21 78.56 65.84
CA SER A 418 25.36 77.66 65.58
C SER A 418 25.20 76.28 66.25
N GLN A 419 25.87 75.16 65.90
CA GLN A 419 27.11 74.79 65.17
C GLN A 419 27.11 73.21 65.07
N PRO A 420 28.20 72.46 64.72
CA PRO A 420 29.25 72.61 63.71
C PRO A 420 29.41 71.36 62.76
N GLY A 421 30.07 71.55 61.61
CA GLY A 421 31.04 70.57 61.07
C GLY A 421 30.62 69.61 59.93
N GLY A 422 31.45 69.54 58.87
CA GLY A 422 31.61 68.31 58.07
C GLY A 422 31.22 68.33 56.58
N HIS A 423 32.07 68.92 55.72
CA HIS A 423 32.51 68.40 54.40
C HIS A 423 31.51 67.69 53.41
N HIS A 424 31.29 68.21 52.18
CA HIS A 424 32.02 67.82 50.93
C HIS A 424 31.45 66.50 50.29
N LEU A 425 30.86 66.40 49.07
CA LEU A 425 30.94 67.15 47.81
C LEU A 425 29.70 67.00 46.85
N THR A 426 29.68 67.85 45.79
CA THR A 426 29.12 67.69 44.42
C THR A 426 27.66 67.25 44.13
N CYS A 427 26.93 68.15 43.48
CA CYS A 427 25.77 67.89 42.60
C CYS A 427 26.23 67.57 41.16
N GLY A 428 25.38 66.88 40.37
CA GLY A 428 25.63 66.64 38.94
C GLY A 428 24.55 65.85 38.20
N VAL A 429 23.29 66.30 38.21
CA VAL A 429 22.25 65.78 37.29
C VAL A 429 21.77 66.91 36.38
N SER A 430 22.00 66.75 35.08
CA SER A 430 21.47 67.64 34.05
C SER A 430 20.07 67.19 33.62
N MET A 431 19.21 68.17 33.32
CA MET A 431 17.92 67.96 32.68
C MET A 431 18.08 67.26 31.32
N ASN A 432 17.10 66.47 30.91
CA ASN A 432 16.31 66.83 29.73
C ASN A 432 15.00 66.02 29.59
N ALA A 433 14.00 66.67 29.00
CA ALA A 433 12.70 66.09 28.71
C ALA A 433 12.71 65.28 27.41
N THR A 434 11.81 64.29 27.31
CA THR A 434 11.04 64.06 26.08
C THR A 434 9.65 63.55 26.41
N SER A 435 8.66 64.05 25.66
CA SER A 435 7.24 63.80 25.80
C SER A 435 6.81 62.37 25.46
N ALA A 436 5.79 61.87 26.16
CA ALA A 436 4.99 60.75 25.70
C ALA A 436 4.08 61.16 24.53
N SER A 437 3.86 60.24 23.59
CA SER A 437 2.69 60.25 22.71
C SER A 437 2.27 58.82 22.43
N VAL A 438 1.26 58.35 23.16
CA VAL A 438 0.51 57.14 22.82
C VAL A 438 -0.49 57.45 21.72
N SER A 439 -0.61 56.58 20.73
CA SER A 439 -1.71 56.59 19.75
C SER A 439 -1.91 55.17 19.24
N ASP A 440 -2.94 54.53 19.78
CA ASP A 440 -3.43 53.22 19.35
C ASP A 440 -4.19 53.37 18.01
N SER A 441 -4.24 52.30 17.21
CA SER A 441 -5.04 52.23 15.98
C SER A 441 -5.21 50.78 15.54
N SER A 442 -6.38 50.23 15.84
CA SER A 442 -6.81 48.92 15.34
C SER A 442 -7.82 49.04 14.19
N ALA A 443 -7.69 48.10 13.26
CA ALA A 443 -8.49 47.77 12.08
C ALA A 443 -9.90 48.38 11.86
N ALA A 444 -10.20 48.72 10.58
CA ALA A 444 -11.19 48.03 9.72
C ALA A 444 -12.07 48.94 8.80
N VAL A 445 -11.93 48.71 7.48
CA VAL A 445 -13.03 48.46 6.51
C VAL A 445 -13.84 49.62 5.85
N THR A 446 -14.07 49.43 4.53
CA THR A 446 -15.03 50.05 3.56
C THR A 446 -14.65 51.20 2.60
N SER A 447 -15.22 51.07 1.39
CA SER A 447 -15.52 52.07 0.33
C SER A 447 -14.49 52.44 -0.77
N LYS A 448 -14.46 51.58 -1.81
CA LYS A 448 -14.91 51.83 -3.21
C LYS A 448 -14.57 53.15 -3.95
N LEU A 449 -14.14 52.96 -5.22
CA LEU A 449 -14.28 53.78 -6.46
C LEU A 449 -13.08 54.60 -7.01
N ASP A 450 -12.78 54.25 -8.27
CA ASP A 450 -12.40 55.06 -9.45
C ASP A 450 -11.10 55.90 -9.51
N GLY A 451 -10.40 55.80 -10.66
CA GLY A 451 -9.43 56.82 -11.11
C GLY A 451 -8.11 56.30 -11.71
N ASN A 452 -8.11 55.87 -12.98
CA ASN A 452 -6.91 55.77 -13.85
C ASN A 452 -6.53 57.19 -14.38
N PRO A 453 -5.41 57.46 -15.12
CA PRO A 453 -4.34 56.57 -15.61
C PRO A 453 -2.89 57.16 -15.46
N ASP A 454 -1.99 56.77 -16.39
CA ASP A 454 -0.60 57.22 -16.66
C ASP A 454 0.55 56.51 -15.91
N GLY A 455 1.64 56.04 -16.55
CA GLY A 455 1.93 55.93 -18.00
C GLY A 455 3.43 55.72 -18.29
N MET A 456 3.78 54.74 -19.16
CA MET A 456 5.15 54.41 -19.64
C MET A 456 6.17 53.93 -18.58
N SER A 457 7.22 53.13 -18.87
CA SER A 457 7.72 52.52 -20.13
C SER A 457 8.68 51.35 -19.85
N SER A 458 8.73 50.33 -20.75
CA SER A 458 9.93 49.55 -21.19
C SER A 458 10.84 48.85 -20.15
N THR A 459 11.47 47.68 -20.36
CA THR A 459 11.87 46.94 -21.59
C THR A 459 12.39 45.55 -21.19
N GLY A 460 12.29 44.55 -22.09
CA GLY A 460 13.11 43.32 -22.07
C GLY A 460 12.65 42.22 -21.08
N GLY A 461 12.46 40.96 -21.45
CA GLY A 461 12.59 40.32 -22.76
C GLY A 461 13.77 39.35 -22.86
N GLU A 462 13.66 38.19 -22.19
CA GLU A 462 14.47 37.01 -22.51
C GLU A 462 13.60 35.74 -22.43
N LYS A 463 13.85 34.79 -23.34
CA LYS A 463 12.88 33.75 -23.75
C LYS A 463 13.57 32.39 -23.80
N ALA A 464 13.19 31.47 -22.92
CA ALA A 464 13.59 30.06 -23.00
C ALA A 464 12.61 29.26 -23.88
N PRO A 465 13.06 28.22 -24.60
CA PRO A 465 12.23 27.51 -25.58
C PRO A 465 11.32 26.46 -24.93
N GLY A 466 10.07 26.40 -25.38
CA GLY A 466 9.09 25.41 -24.92
C GLY A 466 9.26 24.03 -25.56
N ALA A 467 8.86 22.99 -24.81
CA ALA A 467 8.70 21.63 -25.34
C ALA A 467 7.40 21.54 -26.15
N GLY A 468 7.51 21.21 -27.44
CA GLY A 468 6.34 20.98 -28.29
C GLY A 468 5.80 19.56 -28.13
N GLY A 469 4.72 19.40 -27.36
CA GLY A 469 3.89 18.21 -27.41
C GLY A 469 2.92 18.31 -28.60
N GLN A 470 3.14 17.53 -29.66
CA GLN A 470 2.12 17.35 -30.70
C GLN A 470 1.05 16.38 -30.20
N ALA A 471 -0.15 16.88 -29.94
CA ALA A 471 -1.33 16.04 -29.80
C ALA A 471 -1.67 15.45 -31.19
N THR A 472 -1.44 14.14 -31.37
CA THR A 472 -1.82 13.43 -32.60
C THR A 472 -3.25 12.92 -32.45
N GLU A 473 -4.19 13.54 -33.14
CA GLU A 473 -5.60 13.11 -33.21
C GLU A 473 -5.68 11.73 -33.89
N THR A 474 -6.12 10.71 -33.15
CA THR A 474 -6.21 9.33 -33.66
C THR A 474 -7.59 9.03 -34.22
N THR A 475 -7.78 9.25 -35.53
CA THR A 475 -9.01 8.84 -36.23
C THR A 475 -8.97 7.36 -36.59
N GLU A 476 -9.80 6.55 -35.92
CA GLU A 476 -9.93 5.12 -36.22
C GLU A 476 -11.13 4.86 -37.14
N ARG A 477 -10.88 4.30 -38.32
CA ARG A 477 -11.93 3.93 -39.29
C ARG A 477 -12.25 2.44 -39.16
N LYS A 478 -13.48 2.11 -38.76
CA LYS A 478 -13.95 0.73 -38.63
C LYS A 478 -15.05 0.41 -39.65
N THR A 479 -14.84 -0.65 -40.42
CA THR A 479 -15.81 -1.26 -41.33
C THR A 479 -16.53 -2.40 -40.62
N LEU A 480 -17.85 -2.32 -40.48
CA LEU A 480 -18.67 -3.41 -39.96
C LEU A 480 -19.55 -3.97 -41.08
N LEU A 481 -19.46 -5.29 -41.31
CA LEU A 481 -20.44 -6.03 -42.11
C LEU A 481 -21.58 -6.47 -41.19
N ILE A 482 -22.79 -5.96 -41.44
CA ILE A 482 -24.00 -6.42 -40.76
C ILE A 482 -24.77 -7.31 -41.74
N ARG A 483 -24.98 -8.57 -41.35
CA ARG A 483 -25.84 -9.51 -42.09
C ARG A 483 -27.16 -9.66 -41.32
N SER A 484 -28.26 -9.23 -41.94
CA SER A 484 -29.60 -9.52 -41.45
C SER A 484 -30.21 -10.65 -42.28
N VAL A 485 -30.67 -11.70 -41.60
CA VAL A 485 -31.40 -12.81 -42.21
C VAL A 485 -32.83 -12.75 -41.69
N LYS A 486 -33.79 -12.65 -42.61
CA LYS A 486 -35.21 -12.87 -42.29
C LYS A 486 -35.60 -14.27 -42.73
N THR A 487 -36.38 -14.96 -41.90
CA THR A 487 -36.87 -16.31 -42.17
C THR A 487 -38.38 -16.35 -41.92
N ASP A 488 -39.13 -15.79 -42.86
CA ASP A 488 -40.59 -15.87 -42.85
C ASP A 488 -41.02 -17.00 -43.81
N GLY A 489 -41.53 -18.09 -43.22
CA GLY A 489 -42.23 -19.21 -43.86
C GLY A 489 -41.98 -19.46 -45.34
N ASP A 490 -40.82 -20.06 -45.65
CA ASP A 490 -40.37 -20.52 -46.99
C ASP A 490 -39.68 -19.49 -47.92
N THR A 491 -39.41 -18.25 -47.47
CA THR A 491 -38.53 -17.32 -48.21
C THR A 491 -37.26 -16.96 -47.42
N TYR A 492 -36.09 -17.17 -48.01
CA TYR A 492 -34.79 -16.78 -47.45
C TYR A 492 -34.28 -15.50 -48.13
N GLU A 493 -34.28 -14.39 -47.41
CA GLU A 493 -33.61 -13.15 -47.82
C GLU A 493 -32.45 -12.86 -46.86
N SER A 494 -31.22 -12.84 -47.41
CA SER A 494 -30.00 -12.48 -46.69
C SER A 494 -29.45 -11.16 -47.21
N ASP A 495 -29.62 -10.10 -46.44
CA ASP A 495 -29.19 -8.76 -46.83
C ASP A 495 -27.90 -8.38 -46.07
N THR A 496 -26.90 -7.87 -46.79
CA THR A 496 -25.57 -7.57 -46.24
C THR A 496 -25.22 -6.10 -46.43
N GLN A 497 -25.23 -5.32 -45.36
CA GLN A 497 -24.89 -3.90 -45.39
C GLN A 497 -23.49 -3.67 -44.80
N GLU A 498 -22.63 -3.05 -45.59
CA GLU A 498 -21.36 -2.50 -45.10
C GLU A 498 -21.60 -1.09 -44.55
N ARG A 499 -21.21 -0.83 -43.30
CA ARG A 499 -21.23 0.51 -42.72
C ARG A 499 -19.84 0.87 -42.20
N THR A 500 -19.31 1.99 -42.70
CA THR A 500 -18.08 2.61 -42.22
C THR A 500 -18.41 3.68 -41.19
N PHE A 501 -17.87 3.54 -39.98
CA PHE A 501 -17.91 4.58 -38.97
C PHE A 501 -16.51 5.17 -38.81
N ILE A 502 -16.45 6.49 -38.67
CA ILE A 502 -15.23 7.25 -38.33
C ILE A 502 -15.46 7.75 -36.92
N ILE A 503 -14.60 7.35 -35.99
CA ILE A 503 -14.63 7.85 -34.61
C ILE A 503 -13.41 8.76 -34.46
N SER A 504 -13.66 10.07 -34.42
CA SER A 504 -12.69 11.11 -34.08
C SER A 504 -12.78 11.37 -32.58
N GLY A 505 -11.72 11.03 -31.84
CA GLY A 505 -11.62 11.35 -30.42
C GLY A 505 -11.18 12.80 -30.23
N ALA A 506 -12.12 13.70 -30.01
CA ALA A 506 -11.80 15.01 -29.45
C ALA A 506 -11.34 14.81 -27.99
N ALA A 507 -10.14 15.28 -27.67
CA ALA A 507 -9.73 15.44 -26.29
C ALA A 507 -10.33 16.76 -25.79
N ASP A 508 -11.53 16.69 -25.20
CA ASP A 508 -12.11 17.83 -24.48
C ASP A 508 -11.29 18.07 -23.20
N GLU A 509 -10.27 18.93 -23.31
CA GLU A 509 -9.74 19.66 -22.17
C GLU A 509 -10.77 20.74 -21.78
N THR A 510 -11.77 20.36 -20.99
CA THR A 510 -12.56 21.34 -20.23
C THR A 510 -11.78 21.76 -19.00
N GLU A 511 -11.22 22.97 -19.05
CA GLU A 511 -10.55 23.66 -17.96
C GLU A 511 -11.51 24.10 -16.83
N GLU A 512 -10.91 24.51 -15.71
CA GLU A 512 -11.48 25.08 -14.45
C GLU A 512 -12.10 24.12 -13.42
#